data_AF-A0A2T6CR19-F1
#
_entry.id   AF-A0A2T6CR19-F1
#
_cell.length_a   1.000
_cell.length_b   1.000
_cell.length_c   1.000
_cell.angle_alpha   90.00
_cell.angle_beta   90.00
_cell.angle_gamma   90.00
#
_symmetry.space_group_name_H-M   'P 1'
#
loop_
_entity.id
_entity.type
_entity.pdbx_description
1 polymer ?
#
loop_
_entity_poly.entity_id
_entity_poly.type
_entity_poly.pdbx_seq_one_letter_code
_entity_poly.pdbx_strand_id
1 'polypeptide(L)'
;MSKLFPKSANKLPLQIVIFLAVLGSIATAAVTYYMTPKYTRVGYAPVQPVPFSHAKHVNELGMDCRYCHNGVDKSGHSNVPTAQTCMNCHSVVKKDSPLLAPVRESYEKGTPVPWVWIHTTPDYAYFNHAAHVNRGVSCVECHGPVNQMDTVTHMQPLSMSFCLDCHQNPASRLRDPKDVFNLDSKRLVDQGPAGADQATKLVNHWKVMPPQSCSGCHR
;
A
#
# COMPACT_ATOMS: atom_id res chain seq x y z
N MET A 1 -67.97 -12.64 17.02
CA MET A 1 -66.63 -12.63 16.38
C MET A 1 -65.72 -11.75 17.21
N SER A 2 -64.80 -12.36 17.98
CA SER A 2 -63.76 -11.62 18.68
C SER A 2 -62.91 -10.88 17.65
N LYS A 3 -62.75 -9.57 17.80
CA LYS A 3 -61.82 -8.82 16.95
C LYS A 3 -60.42 -9.26 17.34
N LEU A 4 -59.81 -10.13 16.54
CA LEU A 4 -58.48 -10.68 16.77
C LEU A 4 -57.40 -9.58 16.87
N PHE A 5 -57.62 -8.39 16.28
CA PHE A 5 -56.73 -7.24 16.36
C PHE A 5 -57.47 -5.92 16.68
N PRO A 6 -56.92 -5.06 17.56
CA PRO A 6 -57.47 -3.73 17.84
C PRO A 6 -57.29 -2.77 16.66
N LYS A 7 -58.16 -1.76 16.50
CA LYS A 7 -58.07 -0.77 15.40
C LYS A 7 -56.72 -0.02 15.33
N SER A 8 -56.02 0.09 16.45
CA SER A 8 -54.66 0.65 16.53
C SER A 8 -53.63 -0.19 15.77
N ALA A 9 -53.85 -1.49 15.62
CA ALA A 9 -52.96 -2.40 14.88
C ALA A 9 -52.90 -2.09 13.38
N ASN A 10 -53.86 -1.35 12.81
CA ASN A 10 -53.80 -0.95 11.39
C ASN A 10 -52.68 0.07 11.10
N LYS A 11 -52.25 0.85 12.09
CA LYS A 11 -51.15 1.83 11.95
C LYS A 11 -49.77 1.21 12.21
N LEU A 12 -49.75 0.08 12.90
CA LEU A 12 -48.52 -0.57 13.36
C LEU A 12 -47.59 -1.01 12.20
N PRO A 13 -48.08 -1.64 11.11
CA PRO A 13 -47.22 -1.99 9.96
C PRO A 13 -46.55 -0.77 9.33
N LEU A 14 -47.27 0.33 9.16
CA LEU A 14 -46.72 1.57 8.60
C LEU A 14 -45.64 2.17 9.53
N GLN A 15 -45.89 2.18 10.84
CA GLN A 15 -44.90 2.65 11.83
C GLN A 15 -43.65 1.78 11.85
N ILE A 16 -43.80 0.45 11.74
CA ILE A 16 -42.67 -0.47 11.64
C ILE A 16 -41.88 -0.22 10.36
N VAL A 17 -42.54 -0.05 9.21
CA VAL A 17 -41.87 0.24 7.94
C VAL A 17 -41.10 1.57 8.01
N ILE A 18 -41.70 2.63 8.55
CA ILE A 18 -41.04 3.92 8.72
C ILE A 18 -39.84 3.78 9.68
N PHE A 19 -40.01 3.10 10.81
CA PHE A 19 -38.95 2.89 11.77
C PHE A 19 -37.78 2.12 11.17
N LEU A 20 -38.04 1.02 10.44
CA LEU A 20 -37.00 0.24 9.77
C LEU A 20 -36.31 1.03 8.66
N ALA A 21 -37.03 1.85 7.90
CA ALA A 21 -36.46 2.71 6.87
C ALA A 21 -35.53 3.77 7.47
N VAL A 22 -35.95 4.42 8.57
CA VAL A 22 -35.15 5.42 9.27
C VAL A 22 -33.93 4.77 9.92
N LEU A 23 -34.11 3.66 10.65
CA LEU A 23 -33.03 2.93 11.30
C LEU A 23 -32.02 2.41 10.27
N GLY A 24 -32.49 1.82 9.18
CA GLY A 24 -31.65 1.36 8.07
C GLY A 24 -30.84 2.50 7.46
N SER A 25 -31.49 3.64 7.20
CA SER A 25 -30.83 4.82 6.63
C SER A 25 -29.77 5.40 7.57
N ILE A 26 -30.05 5.51 8.87
CA ILE A 26 -29.09 5.95 9.88
C ILE A 26 -27.93 4.96 9.98
N ALA A 27 -28.20 3.65 10.03
CA ALA A 27 -27.16 2.63 10.10
C ALA A 27 -26.26 2.66 8.86
N THR A 28 -26.82 2.77 7.65
CA THR A 28 -26.06 2.91 6.41
C THR A 28 -25.21 4.18 6.41
N ALA A 29 -25.77 5.33 6.81
CA ALA A 29 -25.03 6.58 6.92
C ALA A 29 -23.87 6.47 7.94
N ALA A 30 -24.12 5.85 9.09
CA ALA A 30 -23.10 5.64 10.12
C ALA A 30 -21.98 4.73 9.62
N VAL A 31 -22.30 3.59 9.00
CA VAL A 31 -21.29 2.66 8.46
C VAL A 31 -20.48 3.32 7.35
N THR A 32 -21.14 4.00 6.41
CA THR A 32 -20.45 4.68 5.30
C THR A 32 -19.57 5.83 5.76
N TYR A 33 -19.85 6.46 6.89
CA TYR A 33 -19.02 7.53 7.46
C TYR A 33 -17.88 6.98 8.34
N TYR A 34 -18.19 6.08 9.28
CA TYR A 34 -17.27 5.61 10.31
C TYR A 34 -16.45 4.36 9.94
N MET A 35 -16.79 3.64 8.87
CA MET A 35 -16.02 2.46 8.40
C MET A 35 -15.27 2.73 7.10
N THR A 36 -14.86 3.98 6.86
CA THR A 36 -14.06 4.34 5.69
C THR A 36 -12.60 3.88 5.82
N PRO A 37 -11.86 3.69 4.70
CA PRO A 37 -10.44 3.33 4.74
C PRO A 37 -9.55 4.34 5.49
N LYS A 38 -10.05 5.54 5.79
CA LYS A 38 -9.36 6.55 6.61
C LYS A 38 -9.05 6.08 8.04
N TYR A 39 -9.76 5.06 8.54
CA TYR A 39 -9.48 4.41 9.83
C TYR A 39 -8.45 3.28 9.75
N THR A 40 -7.96 2.95 8.56
CA THR A 40 -6.72 2.16 8.44
C THR A 40 -5.53 3.02 8.87
N ARG A 41 -4.32 2.45 8.90
CA ARG A 41 -3.11 3.18 9.36
C ARG A 41 -2.66 4.30 8.41
N VAL A 42 -3.51 4.82 7.51
CA VAL A 42 -3.18 5.94 6.63
C VAL A 42 -2.77 7.16 7.46
N GLY A 43 -1.65 7.78 7.09
CA GLY A 43 -1.03 8.89 7.82
C GLY A 43 -0.09 8.44 8.93
N TYR A 44 0.07 7.14 9.20
CA TYR A 44 1.05 6.65 10.16
C TYR A 44 2.47 6.95 9.66
N ALA A 45 3.19 7.76 10.43
CA ALA A 45 4.57 8.19 10.18
C ALA A 45 5.35 8.18 11.51
N PRO A 46 5.87 7.00 11.95
CA PRO A 46 6.57 6.88 13.21
C PRO A 46 7.94 7.57 13.14
N VAL A 47 8.41 8.04 14.30
CA VAL A 47 9.79 8.50 14.45
C VAL A 47 10.72 7.31 14.26
N GLN A 48 11.66 7.45 13.32
CA GLN A 48 12.67 6.43 13.05
C GLN A 48 13.92 6.67 13.91
N PRO A 49 14.71 5.61 14.21
CA PRO A 49 15.99 5.76 14.91
C PRO A 49 16.97 6.66 14.16
N VAL A 50 16.89 6.66 12.83
CA VAL A 50 17.69 7.48 11.93
C VAL A 50 16.72 8.25 11.03
N PRO A 51 16.83 9.59 10.92
CA PRO A 51 15.96 10.38 10.05
C PRO A 51 16.38 10.23 8.58
N PHE A 52 16.13 9.05 8.02
CA PHE A 52 16.46 8.74 6.63
C PHE A 52 15.47 9.40 5.66
N SER A 53 15.95 10.36 4.87
CA SER A 53 15.16 11.02 3.82
C SER A 53 15.27 10.26 2.50
N HIS A 54 14.16 9.71 2.01
CA HIS A 54 14.09 9.14 0.67
C HIS A 54 14.14 10.25 -0.40
N ALA A 55 13.60 11.44 -0.10
CA ALA A 55 13.71 12.61 -0.98
C ALA A 55 15.15 12.94 -1.34
N LYS A 56 16.05 12.94 -0.34
CA LYS A 56 17.48 13.18 -0.59
C LYS A 56 18.11 12.08 -1.43
N HIS A 57 17.89 10.82 -1.08
CA HIS A 57 18.61 9.71 -1.72
C HIS A 57 18.06 9.37 -3.11
N VAL A 58 16.75 9.48 -3.33
CA VAL A 58 16.12 9.10 -4.60
C VAL A 58 15.99 10.30 -5.52
N ASN A 59 15.36 11.38 -5.07
CA ASN A 59 15.05 12.52 -5.95
C ASN A 59 16.26 13.43 -6.19
N GLU A 60 17.06 13.74 -5.16
CA GLU A 60 18.23 14.62 -5.34
C GLU A 60 19.47 13.88 -5.85
N LEU A 61 19.70 12.64 -5.41
CA LEU A 61 20.88 11.85 -5.79
C LEU A 61 20.63 10.83 -6.91
N GLY A 62 19.37 10.60 -7.30
CA GLY A 62 19.03 9.70 -8.40
C GLY A 62 19.24 8.21 -8.10
N MET A 63 19.26 7.80 -6.83
CA MET A 63 19.47 6.39 -6.49
C MET A 63 18.28 5.51 -6.89
N ASP A 64 18.56 4.40 -7.56
CA ASP A 64 17.57 3.37 -7.85
C ASP A 64 17.10 2.67 -6.56
N CYS A 65 15.79 2.43 -6.46
CA CYS A 65 15.16 1.80 -5.30
C CYS A 65 15.83 0.47 -4.92
N ARG A 66 16.28 -0.31 -5.90
CA ARG A 66 16.87 -1.65 -5.74
C ARG A 66 18.28 -1.61 -5.18
N TYR A 67 18.94 -0.45 -5.15
CA TYR A 67 20.25 -0.32 -4.51
C TYR A 67 20.15 -0.69 -3.02
N CYS A 68 19.11 -0.22 -2.35
CA CYS A 68 18.82 -0.53 -0.95
C CYS A 68 17.87 -1.72 -0.80
N HIS A 69 16.80 -1.76 -1.62
CA HIS A 69 15.75 -2.76 -1.58
C HIS A 69 15.97 -3.87 -2.62
N ASN A 70 17.13 -4.51 -2.55
CA ASN A 70 17.63 -5.42 -3.59
C ASN A 70 16.83 -6.73 -3.77
N GLY A 71 15.96 -7.07 -2.82
CA GLY A 71 15.09 -8.25 -2.88
C GLY A 71 13.74 -8.00 -3.55
N VAL A 72 13.39 -6.74 -3.85
CA VAL A 72 12.03 -6.35 -4.27
C VAL A 72 11.55 -7.05 -5.56
N ASP A 73 12.46 -7.35 -6.49
CA ASP A 73 12.17 -7.98 -7.78
C ASP A 73 12.43 -9.49 -7.80
N LYS A 74 12.95 -10.05 -6.70
CA LYS A 74 13.36 -11.47 -6.60
C LYS A 74 12.61 -12.25 -5.52
N SER A 75 12.18 -11.58 -4.47
CA SER A 75 11.62 -12.19 -3.26
C SER A 75 10.19 -11.70 -3.00
N GLY A 76 9.46 -12.48 -2.21
CA GLY A 76 8.17 -12.03 -1.69
C GLY A 76 8.31 -10.88 -0.69
N HIS A 77 9.42 -10.82 0.03
CA HIS A 77 9.71 -9.77 1.00
C HIS A 77 10.78 -8.82 0.45
N SER A 78 10.48 -7.52 0.44
CA SER A 78 11.46 -6.47 0.15
C SER A 78 12.22 -6.12 1.43
N ASN A 79 13.52 -6.38 1.42
CA ASN A 79 14.39 -6.16 2.58
C ASN A 79 14.54 -4.65 2.89
N VAL A 80 14.76 -4.32 4.16
CA VAL A 80 15.38 -3.05 4.54
C VAL A 80 16.90 -3.25 4.48
N PRO A 81 17.68 -2.29 3.97
CA PRO A 81 19.13 -2.44 3.84
C PRO A 81 19.80 -2.66 5.20
N THR A 82 20.90 -3.40 5.19
CA THR A 82 21.80 -3.49 6.34
C THR A 82 22.61 -2.19 6.48
N ALA A 83 23.21 -1.96 7.66
CA ALA A 83 24.07 -0.79 7.85
C ALA A 83 25.27 -0.74 6.90
N GLN A 84 25.72 -1.89 6.36
CA GLN A 84 26.77 -1.95 5.34
C GLN A 84 26.41 -1.11 4.11
N THR A 85 25.18 -1.20 3.61
CA THR A 85 24.72 -0.41 2.45
C THR A 85 24.86 1.09 2.71
N CYS A 86 24.51 1.53 3.93
CA CYS A 86 24.65 2.92 4.34
C CYS A 86 26.13 3.34 4.40
N MET A 87 26.99 2.49 4.97
CA MET A 87 28.40 2.78 5.18
C MET A 87 29.26 2.72 3.91
N ASN A 88 28.74 2.19 2.80
CA ASN A 88 29.37 2.30 1.48
C ASN A 88 29.67 3.75 1.10
N CYS A 89 28.85 4.70 1.56
CA CYS A 89 29.07 6.14 1.33
C CYS A 89 29.27 6.91 2.63
N HIS A 90 28.56 6.55 3.71
CA HIS A 90 28.61 7.30 4.98
C HIS A 90 29.90 7.10 5.79
N SER A 91 30.81 6.26 5.30
CA SER A 91 32.21 6.25 5.76
C SER A 91 32.97 7.55 5.41
N VAL A 92 32.53 8.27 4.38
CA VAL A 92 33.13 9.55 3.94
C VAL A 92 32.11 10.70 3.95
N VAL A 93 30.84 10.43 3.61
CA VAL A 93 29.78 11.45 3.56
C VAL A 93 29.11 11.60 4.91
N LYS A 94 29.15 12.82 5.48
CA LYS A 94 28.52 13.12 6.78
C LYS A 94 28.96 12.17 7.90
N LYS A 95 30.18 11.62 7.81
CA LYS A 95 30.69 10.56 8.70
C LYS A 95 30.52 10.87 10.19
N ASP A 96 30.74 12.13 10.58
CA ASP A 96 30.72 12.60 11.98
C ASP A 96 29.33 13.08 12.42
N SER A 97 28.31 12.96 11.58
CA SER A 97 26.95 13.40 11.91
C SER A 97 26.41 12.60 13.11
N PRO A 98 25.89 13.25 14.16
CA PRO A 98 25.28 12.55 15.29
C PRO A 98 24.04 11.76 14.85
N LEU A 99 23.34 12.17 13.79
CA LEU A 99 22.16 11.49 13.26
C LEU A 99 22.47 10.10 12.69
N LEU A 100 23.74 9.83 12.32
CA LEU A 100 24.18 8.54 11.81
C LEU A 100 24.74 7.62 12.90
N ALA A 101 24.71 8.03 14.17
CA ALA A 101 25.21 7.21 15.28
C ALA A 101 24.60 5.80 15.31
N PRO A 102 23.27 5.61 15.14
CA PRO A 102 22.69 4.26 15.15
C PRO A 102 23.15 3.40 13.96
N VAL A 103 23.45 4.01 12.81
CA VAL A 103 23.98 3.31 11.63
C VAL A 103 25.42 2.85 11.87
N ARG A 104 26.26 3.73 12.43
CA ARG A 104 27.66 3.39 12.76
C ARG A 104 27.73 2.31 13.82
N GLU A 105 26.92 2.42 14.88
CA GLU A 105 26.85 1.40 15.92
C GLU A 105 26.39 0.04 15.36
N SER A 106 25.35 0.05 14.52
CA SER A 106 24.86 -1.15 13.82
C SER A 106 25.94 -1.77 12.92
N TYR A 107 26.73 -0.94 12.24
CA TYR A 107 27.85 -1.37 11.40
C TYR A 107 28.98 -2.02 12.21
N GLU A 108 29.41 -1.40 13.31
CA GLU A 108 30.48 -1.89 14.18
C GLU A 108 30.09 -3.18 14.91
N LYS A 109 28.85 -3.28 15.39
CA LYS A 109 28.36 -4.43 16.16
C LYS A 109 27.83 -5.58 15.30
N GLY A 110 27.60 -5.33 14.01
CA GLY A 110 26.98 -6.31 13.10
C GLY A 110 25.51 -6.60 13.41
N THR A 111 24.84 -5.79 14.24
CA THR A 111 23.41 -5.91 14.55
C THR A 111 22.59 -5.01 13.62
N PRO A 112 21.34 -5.35 13.26
CA PRO A 112 20.51 -4.48 12.42
C PRO A 112 20.16 -3.15 13.10
N VAL A 113 20.06 -2.07 12.30
CA VAL A 113 19.45 -0.81 12.76
C VAL A 113 18.00 -1.10 13.20
N PRO A 114 17.56 -0.63 14.38
CA PRO A 114 16.25 -0.99 14.94
C PRO A 114 15.11 -0.20 14.31
N TRP A 115 14.92 -0.33 12.99
CA TRP A 115 13.89 0.37 12.22
C TRP A 115 12.48 0.09 12.74
N VAL A 116 11.62 1.10 12.69
CA VAL A 116 10.19 0.95 12.99
C VAL A 116 9.44 0.69 11.69
N TRP A 117 8.80 -0.47 11.59
CA TRP A 117 8.06 -0.86 10.40
C TRP A 117 6.78 -0.03 10.20
N ILE A 118 6.58 0.45 8.98
CA ILE A 118 5.43 1.31 8.59
C ILE A 118 4.36 0.51 7.88
N HIS A 119 4.78 -0.32 6.92
CA HIS A 119 3.92 -1.20 6.16
C HIS A 119 4.13 -2.61 6.66
N THR A 120 3.08 -3.22 7.20
CA THR A 120 3.06 -4.64 7.56
C THR A 120 1.71 -5.19 7.16
N THR A 121 1.71 -6.27 6.38
CA THR A 121 0.51 -7.08 6.23
C THR A 121 0.35 -7.94 7.49
N PRO A 122 -0.88 -8.34 7.85
CA PRO A 122 -1.07 -9.33 8.91
C PRO A 122 -0.39 -10.66 8.56
N ASP A 123 0.06 -11.41 9.57
CA ASP A 123 0.83 -12.65 9.37
C ASP A 123 0.06 -13.76 8.63
N TYR A 124 -1.28 -13.72 8.68
CA TYR A 124 -2.17 -14.63 7.94
C TYR A 124 -2.40 -14.20 6.47
N ALA A 125 -1.73 -13.13 6.02
CA ALA A 125 -1.80 -12.62 4.66
C ALA A 125 -0.41 -12.62 4.03
N TYR A 126 -0.19 -13.56 3.12
CA TYR A 126 1.02 -13.66 2.31
C TYR A 126 1.00 -12.63 1.18
N PHE A 127 2.04 -11.80 1.13
CA PHE A 127 2.31 -10.84 0.06
C PHE A 127 3.64 -11.16 -0.62
N ASN A 128 3.73 -10.90 -1.94
CA ASN A 128 4.95 -11.15 -2.71
C ASN A 128 5.33 -9.97 -3.60
N HIS A 129 6.36 -9.21 -3.23
CA HIS A 129 6.82 -8.04 -4.00
C HIS A 129 7.18 -8.39 -5.46
N ALA A 130 8.01 -9.42 -5.66
CA ALA A 130 8.45 -9.84 -6.99
C ALA A 130 7.28 -10.19 -7.93
N ALA A 131 6.19 -10.75 -7.41
CA ALA A 131 5.00 -11.07 -8.20
C ALA A 131 4.31 -9.83 -8.77
N HIS A 132 4.42 -8.67 -8.09
CA HIS A 132 3.79 -7.42 -8.50
C HIS A 132 4.71 -6.59 -9.38
N VAL A 133 5.95 -6.34 -8.94
CA VAL A 133 6.87 -5.44 -9.66
C VAL A 133 7.26 -6.01 -11.04
N ASN A 134 7.44 -7.34 -11.14
CA ASN A 134 7.73 -8.00 -12.41
C ASN A 134 6.52 -8.05 -13.36
N ARG A 135 5.35 -7.61 -12.90
CA ARG A 135 4.11 -7.51 -13.69
C ARG A 135 3.69 -6.06 -13.93
N GLY A 136 4.61 -5.10 -13.78
CA GLY A 136 4.36 -3.71 -14.18
C GLY A 136 3.67 -2.86 -13.10
N VAL A 137 3.56 -3.35 -11.87
CA VAL A 137 3.01 -2.60 -10.73
C VAL A 137 4.13 -1.85 -10.03
N SER A 138 4.07 -0.52 -10.05
CA SER A 138 5.10 0.35 -9.44
C SER A 138 4.90 0.52 -7.94
N CYS A 139 6.01 0.81 -7.25
CA CYS A 139 6.07 1.10 -5.82
C CYS A 139 5.06 2.18 -5.39
N VAL A 140 4.83 3.19 -6.24
CA VAL A 140 3.94 4.33 -5.95
C VAL A 140 2.49 3.92 -5.76
N GLU A 141 2.05 2.80 -6.34
CA GLU A 141 0.67 2.32 -6.18
C GLU A 141 0.35 1.92 -4.75
N CYS A 142 1.33 1.38 -4.01
CA CYS A 142 1.15 0.90 -2.64
C CYS A 142 1.79 1.81 -1.60
N HIS A 143 2.94 2.41 -1.91
CA HIS A 143 3.73 3.20 -0.96
C HIS A 143 3.58 4.71 -1.13
N GLY A 144 2.90 5.17 -2.20
CA GLY A 144 2.87 6.58 -2.56
C GLY A 144 4.21 7.10 -3.10
N PRO A 145 4.35 8.41 -3.33
CA PRO A 145 5.56 9.02 -3.88
C PRO A 145 6.69 9.06 -2.84
N VAL A 146 7.21 7.89 -2.46
CA VAL A 146 8.30 7.77 -1.46
C VAL A 146 9.57 8.49 -1.90
N ASN A 147 9.79 8.65 -3.20
CA ASN A 147 10.87 9.49 -3.75
C ASN A 147 10.78 10.96 -3.33
N GLN A 148 9.64 11.43 -2.81
CA GLN A 148 9.44 12.80 -2.35
C GLN A 148 9.28 12.89 -0.82
N MET A 149 9.48 11.78 -0.09
CA MET A 149 9.27 11.72 1.35
C MET A 149 10.57 11.86 2.15
N ASP A 150 10.64 12.87 3.01
CA ASP A 150 11.67 12.95 4.05
C ASP A 150 11.45 11.93 5.17
N THR A 151 10.19 11.58 5.44
CA THR A 151 9.82 10.50 6.35
C THR A 151 8.70 9.72 5.69
N VAL A 152 8.91 8.41 5.56
CA VAL A 152 7.93 7.54 4.92
C VAL A 152 6.64 7.58 5.73
N THR A 153 5.54 7.78 5.02
CA THR A 153 4.19 7.83 5.59
C THR A 153 3.34 6.76 4.93
N HIS A 154 2.51 6.09 5.70
CA HIS A 154 1.56 5.10 5.20
C HIS A 154 0.47 5.81 4.37
N MET A 155 0.55 5.80 3.04
CA MET A 155 -0.34 6.59 2.19
C MET A 155 -1.57 5.84 1.66
N GLN A 156 -1.46 4.53 1.50
CA GLN A 156 -2.53 3.68 0.99
C GLN A 156 -3.13 2.86 2.13
N PRO A 157 -4.42 2.50 2.07
CA PRO A 157 -5.04 1.74 3.15
C PRO A 157 -4.53 0.29 3.28
N LEU A 158 -4.01 -0.28 2.18
CA LEU A 158 -3.51 -1.67 2.09
C LEU A 158 -4.48 -2.71 2.69
N SER A 159 -5.78 -2.45 2.58
CA SER A 159 -6.85 -3.36 2.99
C SER A 159 -7.06 -4.46 1.95
N MET A 160 -7.78 -5.53 2.33
CA MET A 160 -8.18 -6.57 1.39
C MET A 160 -8.94 -6.00 0.18
N SER A 161 -9.87 -5.05 0.41
CA SER A 161 -10.62 -4.41 -0.67
C SER A 161 -9.70 -3.66 -1.63
N PHE A 162 -8.72 -2.91 -1.12
CA PHE A 162 -7.73 -2.21 -1.94
C PHE A 162 -6.95 -3.16 -2.84
N CYS A 163 -6.52 -4.31 -2.30
CA CYS A 163 -5.83 -5.34 -3.08
C CYS A 163 -6.76 -5.95 -4.14
N LEU A 164 -8.00 -6.29 -3.76
CA LEU A 164 -8.97 -6.91 -4.66
C LEU A 164 -9.43 -5.98 -5.78
N ASP A 165 -9.57 -4.67 -5.53
CA ASP A 165 -9.91 -3.68 -6.56
C ASP A 165 -8.87 -3.71 -7.71
N CYS A 166 -7.59 -3.82 -7.36
CA CYS A 166 -6.52 -3.99 -8.34
C CYS A 166 -6.53 -5.40 -8.97
N HIS A 167 -6.78 -6.45 -8.19
CA HIS A 167 -6.81 -7.82 -8.72
C HIS A 167 -7.98 -8.08 -9.68
N GLN A 168 -9.09 -7.34 -9.54
CA GLN A 168 -10.25 -7.38 -10.43
C GLN A 168 -10.01 -6.60 -11.72
N ASN A 169 -9.22 -5.53 -11.68
CA ASN A 169 -8.89 -4.72 -12.84
C ASN A 169 -7.38 -4.37 -12.89
N PRO A 170 -6.50 -5.35 -13.17
CA PRO A 170 -5.05 -5.14 -13.09
C PRO A 170 -4.54 -4.11 -14.09
N ALA A 171 -5.16 -4.03 -15.29
CA ALA A 171 -4.78 -3.07 -16.32
C ALA A 171 -4.82 -1.61 -15.84
N SER A 172 -5.71 -1.30 -14.88
CA SER A 172 -5.86 0.05 -14.34
C SER A 172 -4.66 0.59 -13.56
N ARG A 173 -3.72 -0.27 -13.15
CA ARG A 173 -2.57 0.10 -12.29
C ARG A 173 -1.22 -0.13 -12.94
N LEU A 174 -1.19 -0.68 -14.16
CA LEU A 174 0.06 -1.00 -14.85
C LEU A 174 0.76 0.26 -15.36
N ARG A 175 2.09 0.20 -15.34
CA ARG A 175 3.00 1.15 -16.00
C ARG A 175 3.80 0.45 -17.09
N ASP A 176 4.50 1.25 -17.88
CA ASP A 176 5.50 0.72 -18.79
C ASP A 176 6.52 -0.10 -17.98
N PRO A 177 6.92 -1.30 -18.44
CA PRO A 177 7.86 -2.15 -17.70
C PRO A 177 9.19 -1.44 -17.36
N LYS A 178 9.62 -0.49 -18.19
CA LYS A 178 10.86 0.28 -17.94
C LYS A 178 10.71 1.29 -16.80
N ASP A 179 9.48 1.68 -16.49
CA ASP A 179 9.13 2.76 -15.57
C ASP A 179 8.60 2.25 -14.22
N VAL A 180 8.66 0.94 -13.95
CA VAL A 180 8.19 0.34 -12.68
C VAL A 180 8.83 0.98 -11.45
N PHE A 181 10.12 1.31 -11.53
CA PHE A 181 10.87 1.97 -10.44
C PHE A 181 10.94 3.50 -10.59
N ASN A 182 10.30 4.06 -11.62
CA ASN A 182 10.17 5.50 -11.81
C ASN A 182 8.83 5.97 -11.22
N LEU A 183 8.87 6.53 -10.02
CA LEU A 183 7.68 6.88 -9.25
C LEU A 183 6.91 8.08 -9.82
N ASP A 184 7.56 8.90 -10.65
CA ASP A 184 6.94 10.05 -11.30
C ASP A 184 6.23 9.66 -12.62
N SER A 185 6.37 8.40 -13.06
CA SER A 185 5.74 7.91 -14.27
C SER A 185 4.22 7.70 -14.09
N LYS A 186 3.49 8.02 -15.16
CA LYS A 186 2.04 7.85 -15.22
C LYS A 186 1.68 6.40 -15.50
N ARG A 187 0.55 5.94 -14.96
CA ARG A 187 -0.05 4.66 -15.35
C ARG A 187 -0.34 4.68 -16.84
N LEU A 188 -0.30 3.52 -17.48
CA LEU A 188 -0.57 3.39 -18.91
C LEU A 188 -1.99 3.88 -19.25
N VAL A 189 -2.98 3.58 -18.41
CA VAL A 189 -4.37 4.05 -18.61
C VAL A 189 -4.51 5.58 -18.55
N ASP A 190 -3.64 6.26 -17.81
CA ASP A 190 -3.66 7.73 -17.67
C ASP A 190 -2.98 8.43 -18.87
N GLN A 191 -2.38 7.67 -19.79
CA GLN A 191 -1.74 8.17 -21.02
C GLN A 191 -2.71 8.23 -22.21
N GLY A 192 -4.01 7.92 -21.98
CA GLY A 192 -5.06 7.95 -22.99
C GLY A 192 -5.35 6.57 -23.61
N PRO A 193 -6.17 6.52 -24.69
CA PRO A 193 -6.68 5.27 -25.24
C PRO A 193 -5.58 4.28 -25.66
N ALA A 194 -4.52 4.77 -26.30
CA ALA A 194 -3.40 3.92 -26.73
C ALA A 194 -2.66 3.28 -25.53
N GLY A 195 -2.55 4.01 -24.42
CA GLY A 195 -1.96 3.47 -23.19
C GLY A 195 -2.87 2.45 -22.51
N ALA A 196 -4.19 2.67 -22.50
CA ALA A 196 -5.15 1.68 -22.01
C ALA A 196 -5.13 0.38 -22.84
N ASP A 197 -4.99 0.50 -24.17
CA ASP A 197 -4.80 -0.66 -25.06
C ASP A 197 -3.47 -1.38 -24.77
N GLN A 198 -2.40 -0.62 -24.51
CA GLN A 198 -1.11 -1.21 -24.12
C GLN A 198 -1.21 -1.95 -22.79
N ALA A 199 -1.88 -1.39 -21.78
CA ALA A 199 -2.11 -2.06 -20.50
C ALA A 199 -2.86 -3.38 -20.68
N THR A 200 -3.91 -3.39 -21.51
CA THR A 200 -4.67 -4.60 -21.85
C THR A 200 -3.80 -5.62 -22.58
N LYS A 201 -2.98 -5.19 -23.54
CA LYS A 201 -2.01 -6.05 -24.24
C LYS A 201 -1.00 -6.66 -23.27
N LEU A 202 -0.48 -5.90 -22.32
CA LEU A 202 0.44 -6.41 -21.30
C LEU A 202 -0.23 -7.47 -20.42
N VAL A 203 -1.45 -7.21 -19.92
CA VAL A 203 -2.21 -8.19 -19.14
C VAL A 203 -2.37 -9.50 -19.92
N ASN A 204 -2.75 -9.43 -21.19
CA ASN A 204 -2.93 -10.60 -22.05
C ASN A 204 -1.62 -11.32 -22.37
N HIS A 205 -0.58 -10.58 -22.76
CA HIS A 205 0.72 -11.12 -23.13
C HIS A 205 1.41 -11.81 -21.96
N TRP A 206 1.36 -11.18 -20.78
CA TRP A 206 1.95 -11.70 -19.54
C TRP A 206 1.06 -12.68 -18.79
N LYS A 207 -0.19 -12.89 -19.25
CA LYS A 207 -1.21 -13.71 -18.60
C LYS A 207 -1.37 -13.32 -17.13
N VAL A 208 -1.53 -12.02 -16.88
CA VAL A 208 -1.71 -11.48 -15.53
C VAL A 208 -3.08 -11.91 -15.02
N MET A 209 -3.08 -12.92 -14.15
CA MET A 209 -4.28 -13.47 -13.51
C MET A 209 -4.11 -13.39 -11.99
N PRO A 210 -4.30 -12.21 -11.38
CA PRO A 210 -4.16 -12.04 -9.94
C PRO A 210 -5.19 -12.90 -9.21
N PRO A 211 -4.84 -13.54 -8.10
CA PRO A 211 -5.78 -14.38 -7.38
C PRO A 211 -6.87 -13.54 -6.72
N GLN A 212 -8.13 -13.97 -6.83
CA GLN A 212 -9.28 -13.33 -6.17
C GLN A 212 -9.91 -14.22 -5.10
N SER A 213 -9.39 -15.44 -4.92
CA SER A 213 -9.80 -16.39 -3.89
C SER A 213 -8.97 -16.24 -2.62
N CYS A 214 -9.52 -16.69 -1.49
CA CYS A 214 -8.82 -16.67 -0.20
C CYS A 214 -7.45 -17.37 -0.26
N SER A 215 -7.36 -18.50 -0.98
CA SER A 215 -6.12 -19.28 -1.15
C SER A 215 -4.98 -18.53 -1.84
N GLY A 216 -5.26 -17.40 -2.49
CA GLY A 216 -4.23 -16.57 -3.10
C GLY A 216 -3.29 -15.92 -2.09
N CYS A 217 -3.85 -15.47 -0.97
CA CYS A 217 -3.15 -14.66 0.03
C CYS A 217 -3.25 -15.23 1.45
N HIS A 218 -4.27 -16.02 1.78
CA HIS A 218 -4.48 -16.60 3.11
C HIS A 218 -4.07 -18.07 3.13
N ARG A 219 -2.80 -18.31 3.45
CA ARG A 219 -2.19 -19.64 3.48
C ARG A 219 -1.16 -19.77 4.59
#